data_AF-A0A8J6JDP2-F1
#
_entry.id   AF-A0A8J6JDP2-F1
#
_cell.length_a   1.000
_cell.length_b   1.000
_cell.length_c   1.000
_cell.angle_alpha   90.00
_cell.angle_beta   90.00
_cell.angle_gamma   90.00
#
_symmetry.space_group_name_H-M   'P 1'
#
loop_
_entity.id
_entity.type
_entity.pdbx_description
1 polymer ?
#
loop_
_entity_poly.entity_id
_entity_poly.type
_entity_poly.pdbx_seq_one_letter_code
_entity_poly.pdbx_strand_id
1 'polypeptide(L)' 'MFDAIQLQGHHQVQIDRSRDALLTDFGRATLDDRYLMPGESYQDLFARVASAFGDDQPHAQRIYDYISRL' A
#
# COMPACT_ATOMS: atom_id res chain seq x y z
N MET A 1 0.23 -10.14 9.90
CA MET A 1 1.70 -10.17 9.85
C MET A 1 2.12 -8.81 9.35
N PHE A 2 2.99 -8.11 10.09
CA PHE A 2 3.48 -6.78 9.69
C PHE A 2 4.73 -6.95 8.85
N ASP A 3 4.73 -6.36 7.65
CA ASP A 3 5.88 -6.29 6.75
C ASP A 3 6.25 -4.81 6.52
N ALA A 4 7.30 -4.53 5.74
CA ALA A 4 7.66 -3.16 5.36
C ALA A 4 8.09 -3.07 3.90
N ILE A 5 7.70 -1.97 3.24
CA ILE A 5 8.10 -1.65 1.87
C ILE A 5 8.80 -0.29 1.86
N GLN A 6 9.87 -0.20 1.08
CA GLN A 6 10.59 1.05 0.84
C GLN A 6 11.02 1.09 -0.62
N LEU A 7 10.66 2.15 -1.33
CA LEU A 7 11.26 2.47 -2.62
C LEU A 7 12.65 3.08 -2.42
N GLN A 8 13.58 2.80 -3.33
CA GLN A 8 14.93 3.36 -3.24
C GLN A 8 14.87 4.89 -3.29
N GLY A 9 15.49 5.56 -2.31
CA GLY A 9 15.46 7.02 -2.18
C GLY A 9 14.20 7.59 -1.51
N HIS A 10 13.30 6.72 -1.05
CA HIS A 10 12.03 7.08 -0.43
C HIS A 10 11.90 6.51 0.98
N HIS A 11 10.79 6.81 1.65
CA HIS A 11 10.58 6.47 3.06
C HIS A 11 9.96 5.10 3.24
N GLN A 12 10.38 4.40 4.29
CA GLN A 12 9.85 3.08 4.65
C GLN A 12 8.41 3.19 5.15
N VAL A 13 7.55 2.28 4.71
CA VAL A 13 6.15 2.14 5.12
C VAL A 13 5.93 0.76 5.74
N GLN A 14 5.34 0.73 6.93
CA GLN A 14 4.89 -0.51 7.58
C GLN A 14 3.52 -0.91 7.05
N ILE A 15 3.36 -2.17 6.67
CA ILE A 15 2.14 -2.69 6.08
C ILE A 15 1.42 -3.69 6.98
N ASP A 16 0.10 -3.67 6.90
CA ASP A 16 -0.79 -4.60 7.59
C ASP A 16 -1.66 -5.33 6.56
N ARG A 17 -1.24 -6.56 6.21
CA ARG A 17 -1.94 -7.41 5.22
C ARG A 17 -3.36 -7.78 5.63
N SER A 18 -3.73 -7.65 6.91
CA SER A 18 -5.11 -7.92 7.33
C SER A 18 -6.12 -6.95 6.72
N ARG A 19 -5.66 -5.77 6.27
CA ARG A 19 -6.51 -4.74 5.66
C ARG A 19 -7.02 -5.09 4.26
N ASP A 20 -6.49 -6.13 3.62
CA ASP A 20 -7.08 -6.66 2.38
C ASP A 20 -8.53 -7.10 2.57
N ALA A 21 -8.93 -7.43 3.81
CA ALA A 21 -10.29 -7.76 4.18
C ALA A 21 -11.26 -6.56 4.15
N LEU A 22 -10.75 -5.32 4.14
CA LEU A 22 -11.57 -4.10 4.06
C LEU A 22 -12.04 -3.82 2.62
N LEU A 23 -11.26 -4.27 1.64
CA LEU A 23 -11.60 -4.08 0.24
C LEU A 23 -12.91 -4.80 -0.13
N THR A 24 -13.69 -4.17 -0.99
CA THR A 24 -14.85 -4.81 -1.63
C THR A 24 -14.39 -5.73 -2.77
N ASP A 25 -15.24 -6.68 -3.17
CA ASP A 25 -14.95 -7.55 -4.33
C ASP A 25 -14.73 -6.75 -5.61
N PHE A 26 -15.54 -5.71 -5.84
CA PHE A 26 -15.38 -4.83 -6.99
C PHE A 26 -14.07 -4.03 -6.92
N GLY A 27 -13.70 -3.55 -5.73
CA GLY A 27 -12.43 -2.86 -5.50
C GLY A 27 -11.24 -3.76 -5.84
N ARG A 28 -11.23 -5.00 -5.33
CA ARG A 28 -10.21 -6.01 -5.64
C ARG A 28 -10.10 -6.26 -7.15
N ALA A 29 -11.22 -6.57 -7.80
CA ALA A 29 -11.25 -6.83 -9.24
C ALA A 29 -10.70 -5.64 -10.07
N THR A 30 -11.00 -4.41 -9.64
CA THR A 30 -10.51 -3.20 -10.30
C THR A 30 -9.00 -3.01 -10.14
N LEU A 31 -8.45 -3.38 -8.97
CA LEU A 31 -7.02 -3.31 -8.68
C LEU A 31 -6.25 -4.39 -9.45
N ASP A 32 -6.77 -5.62 -9.45
CA ASP A 32 -6.18 -6.76 -10.16
C ASP A 32 -6.02 -6.50 -11.66
N ASP A 33 -7.03 -5.88 -12.28
CA ASP A 33 -7.05 -5.64 -13.73
C ASP A 33 -6.03 -4.60 -14.19
N ARG A 34 -5.69 -3.60 -13.36
CA ARG A 34 -5.00 -2.38 -13.85
C ARG A 34 -3.83 -1.87 -13.02
N TYR A 35 -3.70 -2.27 -11.75
CA TYR A 35 -2.81 -1.56 -10.81
C TYR A 35 -1.70 -2.41 -10.20
N LEU A 36 -1.89 -3.73 -10.10
CA LEU A 36 -0.89 -4.62 -9.51
C LEU A 36 0.25 -4.92 -10.49
N MET A 37 1.49 -4.85 -9.98
CA MET A 37 2.65 -5.40 -10.65
C MET A 37 2.73 -6.94 -10.45
N PRO A 38 3.53 -7.67 -11.26
CA PRO A 38 3.70 -9.11 -11.08
C PRO A 38 4.17 -9.47 -9.67
N GLY A 39 3.37 -10.25 -8.95
CA GLY A 39 3.67 -10.69 -7.58
C GLY A 39 3.38 -9.66 -6.48
N GLU A 40 2.81 -8.50 -6.82
CA GLU A 40 2.45 -7.44 -5.86
C GLU A 40 1.07 -7.70 -5.24
N SER A 41 0.93 -7.52 -3.92
CA SER A 41 -0.37 -7.53 -3.24
C SER A 41 -1.01 -6.14 -3.16
N TYR A 42 -2.29 -6.04 -2.75
CA TYR A 42 -2.96 -4.73 -2.61
C TYR A 42 -2.28 -3.82 -1.59
N GLN A 43 -1.94 -4.34 -0.41
CA GLN A 43 -1.16 -3.56 0.57
C GLN A 43 0.22 -3.16 0.05
N ASP A 44 0.84 -3.99 -0.77
CA ASP A 44 2.14 -3.68 -1.35
C ASP A 44 2.04 -2.48 -2.32
N LEU A 45 1.01 -2.48 -3.18
CA LEU A 45 0.66 -1.35 -4.04
C LEU A 45 0.47 -0.06 -3.24
N PHE A 46 -0.36 -0.10 -2.18
CA PHE A 46 -0.63 1.08 -1.35
C PHE A 46 0.64 1.60 -0.67
N ALA A 47 1.47 0.71 -0.14
CA ALA A 47 2.71 1.10 0.51
C ALA A 47 3.75 1.64 -0.48
N ARG A 48 3.81 1.10 -1.69
CA ARG A 48 4.65 1.64 -2.76
C ARG A 48 4.24 3.08 -3.12
N VAL A 49 2.94 3.33 -3.28
CA VAL A 49 2.41 4.69 -3.53
C VAL A 49 2.75 5.61 -2.36
N ALA A 50 2.49 5.18 -1.14
CA ALA A 50 2.77 5.97 0.06
C ALA A 50 4.26 6.29 0.23
N SER A 51 5.14 5.33 -0.05
CA SER A 51 6.59 5.50 -0.05
C SER A 51 7.02 6.55 -1.09
N ALA A 52 6.50 6.46 -2.32
CA ALA A 52 6.83 7.39 -3.41
C ALA A 52 6.44 8.85 -3.11
N PHE A 53 5.26 9.06 -2.51
CA PHE A 53 4.63 10.38 -2.37
C PHE A 53 4.75 11.00 -0.97
N GLY A 54 5.29 10.30 0.02
CA GLY A 54 5.54 10.87 1.34
C GLY A 54 6.76 11.79 1.35
N ASP A 55 6.64 12.94 2.02
CA ASP A 55 7.76 13.90 2.18
C ASP A 55 8.79 13.44 3.23
N ASP A 56 8.30 12.77 4.26
CA ASP A 56 9.09 12.12 5.32
C ASP A 56 8.43 10.79 5.72
N GLN A 57 9.11 10.02 6.57
CA GLN A 57 8.60 8.73 7.03
C GLN A 57 7.22 8.82 7.72
N PRO A 58 7.00 9.73 8.69
CA PRO A 58 5.66 9.94 9.25
C PRO A 58 4.59 10.26 8.19
N HIS A 59 4.92 11.08 7.19
CA HIS A 59 4.01 11.45 6.12
C HIS A 59 3.67 10.25 5.23
N ALA A 60 4.68 9.49 4.79
CA ALA A 60 4.47 8.27 4.03
C ALA A 60 3.54 7.29 4.78
N GLN A 61 3.80 7.07 6.07
CA GLN A 61 2.96 6.18 6.89
C GLN A 61 1.51 6.69 6.97
N ARG A 62 1.28 8.00 7.14
CA ARG A 62 -0.07 8.58 7.13
C ARG A 62 -0.80 8.36 5.80
N ILE A 63 -0.12 8.53 4.67
CA ILE A 63 -0.71 8.27 3.35
C ILE A 63 -1.16 6.81 3.27
N TYR A 64 -0.28 5.87 3.65
CA TYR A 64 -0.60 4.45 3.69
C TYR A 64 -1.80 4.16 4.59
N ASP A 65 -1.82 4.70 5.80
CA ASP A 65 -2.90 4.44 6.76
C ASP A 65 -4.27 4.93 6.28
N TYR A 66 -4.33 5.99 5.47
CA TYR A 66 -5.58 6.45 4.87
C TYR A 66 -6.05 5.59 3.72
N ILE A 67 -5.17 5.27 2.77
CA ILE A 67 -5.57 4.54 1.56
C ILE A 67 -5.76 3.04 1.79
N SER A 68 -5.14 2.48 2.83
CA SER A 68 -5.21 1.03 3.10
C SER A 68 -6.44 0.61 3.91
N ARG A 69 -7.29 1.53 4.37
CA ARG A 69 -8.47 1.24 5.21
C ARG A 69 -9.81 1.46 4.50
N LEU A 70 -9.81 1.32 3.17
CA LEU A 70 -10.98 1.47 2.30
C LEU A 70 -11.94 0.29 2.41
#